data_AF-A0A314KZF1-F1
#
_entry.id   AF-A0A314KZF1-F1
#
_cell.length_a   1.000
_cell.length_b   1.000
_cell.length_c   1.000
_cell.angle_alpha   90.00
_cell.angle_beta   90.00
_cell.angle_gamma   90.00
#
_symmetry.space_group_name_H-M   'P 1'
#
loop_
_entity.id
_entity.type
_entity.pdbx_description
1 polymer ?
#
loop_
_entity_poly.entity_id
_entity_poly.type
_entity_poly.pdbx_seq_one_letter_code
_entity_poly.pdbx_strand_id
1 'polypeptide(L)'
;MDEKFLIDDVKEKLCFVSLDVARDLQIARKPGNDNLFRCTSKAAGGQTDKLRSNDGSRRIDLTKNEFGLTNERFLVPEMMFRPADLGLNQAGLAECIVRAISSCHSHLQPLLYESIILTGGTTLFPHFAQRLEMDLRPLVPYKYRLKITTQEDPILGVWRGGSLLASSPDFDAMCVTKAEYEELGSARCRKRFFH
;
A
#
# COMPACT_ATOMS: atom_id res chain seq x y z
N MET A 1 -20.30 17.40 2.39
CA MET A 1 -19.03 16.70 2.64
C MET A 1 -19.04 15.54 1.67
N ASP A 2 -18.19 15.55 0.64
CA ASP A 2 -18.30 14.58 -0.45
C ASP A 2 -18.06 13.16 0.09
N GLU A 3 -18.92 12.22 -0.30
CA GLU A 3 -18.88 10.81 0.13
C GLU A 3 -17.48 10.18 -0.05
N LYS A 4 -16.72 10.66 -1.05
CA LYS A 4 -15.35 10.23 -1.34
C LYS A 4 -14.37 10.52 -0.19
N PHE A 5 -14.45 11.70 0.43
CA PHE A 5 -13.57 12.04 1.55
C PHE A 5 -13.80 11.13 2.76
N LEU A 6 -15.06 10.74 3.00
CA LEU A 6 -15.40 9.86 4.10
C LEU A 6 -14.83 8.45 3.91
N ILE A 7 -14.90 7.92 2.68
CA ILE A 7 -14.34 6.60 2.36
C ILE A 7 -12.82 6.60 2.44
N ASP A 8 -12.16 7.68 1.99
CA ASP A 8 -10.71 7.81 2.14
C ASP A 8 -10.29 7.88 3.61
N ASP A 9 -11.00 8.64 4.45
CA ASP A 9 -10.74 8.72 5.89
C ASP A 9 -10.92 7.36 6.58
N VAL A 10 -11.98 6.62 6.21
CA VAL A 10 -12.22 5.25 6.68
C VAL A 10 -11.08 4.31 6.27
N LYS A 11 -10.67 4.37 5.00
CA LYS A 11 -9.58 3.54 4.47
C LYS A 11 -8.27 3.81 5.22
N GLU A 12 -7.91 5.08 5.39
CA GLU A 12 -6.64 5.46 6.01
C GLU A 12 -6.60 5.17 7.51
N LYS A 13 -7.73 5.32 8.22
CA LYS A 13 -7.77 5.14 9.69
C LYS A 13 -8.13 3.72 10.14
N LEU A 14 -8.94 3.00 9.38
CA LEU A 14 -9.57 1.76 9.85
C LEU A 14 -9.11 0.50 9.12
N CYS A 15 -8.61 0.61 7.88
CA CYS A 15 -8.14 -0.55 7.13
C CYS A 15 -6.71 -0.94 7.52
N PHE A 16 -6.42 -2.23 7.44
CA PHE A 16 -5.11 -2.79 7.76
C PHE A 16 -4.86 -4.07 6.96
N VAL A 17 -3.60 -4.46 6.80
CA VAL A 17 -3.25 -5.73 6.18
C VAL A 17 -3.31 -6.83 7.23
N SER A 18 -4.09 -7.88 6.95
CA SER A 18 -4.13 -9.09 7.75
C SER A 18 -2.94 -10.00 7.44
N LEU A 19 -2.39 -10.66 8.46
CA LEU A 19 -1.37 -11.70 8.30
C LEU A 19 -1.98 -13.09 8.10
N ASP A 20 -3.20 -13.30 8.58
CA ASP A 20 -3.96 -14.55 8.44
C ASP A 20 -5.44 -14.25 8.20
N VAL A 21 -5.77 -14.12 6.92
CA VAL A 21 -7.12 -13.78 6.46
C VAL A 21 -8.13 -14.84 6.87
N ALA A 22 -7.75 -16.13 6.89
CA ALA A 22 -8.67 -17.20 7.22
C ALA A 22 -9.10 -17.13 8.69
N ARG A 23 -8.13 -16.88 9.59
CA ARG A 23 -8.40 -16.62 11.00
C ARG A 23 -9.23 -15.35 11.20
N ASP A 24 -8.88 -14.27 10.53
CA ASP A 24 -9.56 -12.98 10.69
C ASP A 24 -11.01 -13.03 10.17
N LEU A 25 -11.27 -13.76 9.10
CA LEU A 25 -12.62 -14.06 8.63
C LEU A 25 -13.44 -14.86 9.64
N GLN A 26 -12.84 -15.82 10.35
CA GLN A 26 -13.54 -16.57 11.40
C GLN A 26 -13.92 -15.67 12.58
N ILE A 27 -13.03 -14.76 12.98
CA ILE A 27 -13.31 -13.77 14.03
C ILE A 27 -14.39 -12.80 13.56
N ALA A 28 -14.34 -12.33 12.31
CA ALA A 28 -15.32 -11.42 11.73
C ALA A 28 -16.73 -12.04 11.60
N ARG A 29 -16.84 -13.37 11.53
CA ARG A 29 -18.14 -14.09 11.50
C ARG A 29 -18.81 -14.18 12.87
N LYS A 30 -18.09 -13.98 13.98
CA LYS A 30 -18.65 -14.11 15.31
C LYS A 30 -19.68 -12.99 15.58
N PRO A 31 -20.84 -13.29 16.18
CA PRO A 31 -21.82 -12.26 16.52
C PRO A 31 -21.39 -11.45 17.75
N GLY A 32 -21.88 -10.21 17.84
CA GLY A 32 -21.76 -9.39 19.05
C GLY A 32 -20.36 -8.83 19.31
N ASN A 33 -19.97 -8.82 20.58
CA ASN A 33 -18.76 -8.18 21.11
C ASN A 33 -17.47 -9.01 20.86
N ASP A 34 -17.62 -10.25 20.39
CA ASP A 34 -16.50 -11.14 20.05
C ASP A 34 -15.89 -10.82 18.68
N ASN A 35 -16.58 -10.00 17.87
CA ASN A 35 -16.07 -9.49 16.60
C ASN A 35 -15.23 -8.23 16.84
N LEU A 36 -13.93 -8.44 17.03
CA LEU A 36 -12.94 -7.37 17.26
C LEU A 36 -12.81 -6.40 16.07
N PHE A 37 -13.29 -6.78 14.88
CA PHE A 37 -13.19 -5.96 13.68
C PHE A 37 -14.39 -5.04 13.47
N ARG A 38 -15.48 -5.28 14.21
CA ARG A 38 -16.69 -4.45 14.13
C ARG A 38 -16.41 -3.05 14.66
N CYS A 39 -16.42 -2.06 13.76
CA CYS A 39 -16.26 -0.65 14.11
C CYS A 39 -17.43 0.16 13.52
N THR A 40 -17.94 1.12 14.30
CA THR A 40 -18.90 2.11 13.82
C THR A 40 -18.17 3.42 13.62
N SER A 41 -17.93 3.82 12.37
CA SER A 41 -17.36 5.13 12.06
C SER A 41 -18.47 6.17 11.99
N LYS A 42 -18.25 7.36 12.58
CA LYS A 42 -19.17 8.50 12.48
C LYS A 42 -18.70 9.43 11.37
N ALA A 43 -19.60 9.87 10.50
CA ALA A 43 -19.30 10.78 9.39
C ALA A 43 -18.73 12.17 9.78
N ALA A 44 -18.64 12.52 11.07
CA ALA A 44 -18.18 13.83 11.55
C ALA A 44 -16.77 13.80 12.17
N GLY A 45 -15.84 13.00 11.62
CA GLY A 45 -14.40 13.05 11.98
C GLY A 45 -14.03 12.58 13.39
N GLY A 46 -15.01 12.21 14.20
CA GLY A 46 -14.80 11.61 15.52
C GLY A 46 -14.69 10.10 15.41
N GLN A 47 -13.47 9.57 15.58
CA GLN A 47 -13.27 8.15 15.85
C GLN A 47 -13.93 7.87 17.20
N THR A 48 -15.08 7.18 17.19
CA THR A 48 -15.50 6.44 18.36
C THR A 48 -15.06 5.01 18.15
N ASP A 49 -13.82 4.71 18.56
CA ASP A 49 -13.52 3.37 19.06
C ASP A 49 -14.47 3.15 20.25
N LYS A 50 -15.67 2.65 19.98
CA LYS A 50 -16.51 2.07 21.03
C LYS A 50 -15.86 0.75 21.41
N LEU A 51 -14.72 0.85 22.09
CA LEU A 51 -14.29 -0.16 23.01
C LEU A 51 -15.40 -0.25 24.06
N ARG A 52 -16.15 -1.35 24.03
CA ARG A 52 -16.97 -1.84 25.14
C ARG A 52 -17.98 -0.84 25.69
N SER A 53 -19.18 -0.83 25.11
CA SER A 53 -20.37 -0.43 25.86
C SER A 53 -21.37 -1.56 25.84
N ASN A 54 -21.48 -2.20 27.00
CA ASN A 54 -22.50 -3.16 27.37
C ASN A 54 -23.85 -2.43 27.41
N ASP A 55 -24.62 -2.45 26.31
CA ASP A 55 -26.06 -2.24 26.42
C ASP A 55 -26.80 -2.77 25.19
N GLY A 56 -27.89 -3.47 25.47
CA GLY A 56 -28.77 -4.07 24.48
C GLY A 56 -29.44 -3.02 23.61
N SER A 57 -29.83 -3.44 22.40
CA SER A 57 -30.78 -2.73 21.53
C SER A 57 -30.44 -1.26 21.24
N ARG A 58 -29.39 -1.02 20.45
CA ARG A 58 -29.20 0.30 19.83
C ARG A 58 -29.99 0.39 18.53
N ARG A 59 -31.14 1.06 18.61
CA ARG A 59 -31.81 1.69 17.45
C ARG A 59 -30.76 2.43 16.63
N ILE A 60 -30.64 2.09 15.35
CA ILE A 60 -29.84 2.84 14.38
C ILE A 60 -30.47 4.23 14.29
N ASP A 61 -29.78 5.23 14.81
CA ASP A 61 -30.22 6.62 14.75
C ASP A 61 -29.95 7.11 13.32
N LEU A 62 -30.98 7.06 12.46
CA LEU A 62 -30.94 7.41 11.03
C LEU A 62 -30.51 8.87 10.77
N THR A 63 -30.37 9.68 11.82
CA THR A 63 -29.87 11.07 11.77
C THR A 63 -28.34 11.17 11.84
N LYS A 64 -27.64 10.08 12.22
CA LYS A 64 -26.19 9.97 12.19
C LYS A 64 -25.80 9.02 11.06
N ASN A 65 -25.02 9.51 10.09
CA ASN A 65 -24.38 8.66 9.08
C ASN A 65 -23.28 7.82 9.76
N GLU A 66 -23.70 6.74 10.43
CA GLU A 66 -22.85 5.72 11.03
C GLU A 66 -22.82 4.49 10.13
N PHE A 67 -21.62 4.09 9.69
CA PHE A 67 -21.42 2.88 8.88
C PHE A 67 -20.75 1.80 9.75
N GLY A 68 -21.33 0.60 9.74
CA GLY A 68 -20.75 -0.56 10.40
C GLY A 68 -19.79 -1.26 9.46
N LEU A 69 -18.51 -1.26 9.81
CA LEU A 69 -17.46 -1.98 9.08
C LEU A 69 -17.06 -3.22 9.86
N THR A 70 -16.80 -4.31 9.15
CA THR A 70 -16.38 -5.60 9.69
C THR A 70 -15.18 -6.15 8.93
N ASN A 71 -15.39 -7.11 8.04
CA ASN A 71 -14.34 -7.77 7.25
C ASN A 71 -13.74 -6.88 6.16
N GLU A 72 -14.43 -5.81 5.74
CA GLU A 72 -13.95 -4.90 4.70
C GLU A 72 -12.63 -4.22 5.09
N ARG A 73 -12.39 -4.05 6.39
CA ARG A 73 -11.18 -3.42 6.94
C ARG A 73 -9.89 -4.13 6.51
N PHE A 74 -9.91 -5.45 6.39
CA PHE A 74 -8.75 -6.23 5.95
C PHE A 74 -8.91 -6.85 4.57
N LEU A 75 -10.14 -7.03 4.07
CA LEU A 75 -10.37 -7.52 2.71
C LEU A 75 -10.02 -6.49 1.63
N VAL A 76 -10.20 -5.19 1.90
CA VAL A 76 -9.84 -4.14 0.92
C VAL A 76 -8.33 -4.17 0.62
N PRO A 77 -7.43 -4.14 1.62
CA PRO A 77 -5.99 -4.30 1.35
C PRO A 77 -5.61 -5.69 0.82
N GLU A 78 -6.36 -6.74 1.16
CA GLU A 78 -6.08 -8.11 0.68
C GLU A 78 -6.13 -8.24 -0.85
N MET A 79 -6.92 -7.39 -1.52
CA MET A 79 -6.99 -7.36 -2.98
C MET A 79 -5.64 -7.18 -3.67
N MET A 80 -4.65 -6.55 -3.00
CA MET A 80 -3.29 -6.40 -3.54
C MET A 80 -2.44 -7.67 -3.41
N PHE A 81 -2.70 -8.47 -2.38
CA PHE A 81 -1.92 -9.67 -2.08
C PHE A 81 -2.51 -10.90 -2.75
N ARG A 82 -3.85 -11.04 -2.75
CA ARG A 82 -4.58 -12.15 -3.39
C ARG A 82 -5.81 -11.64 -4.18
N PRO A 83 -5.61 -10.99 -5.33
CA PRO A 83 -6.72 -10.55 -6.19
C PRO A 83 -7.60 -11.72 -6.68
N ALA A 84 -7.01 -12.90 -6.88
CA ALA A 84 -7.73 -14.10 -7.33
C ALA A 84 -8.87 -14.54 -6.40
N ASP A 85 -8.69 -14.38 -5.08
CA ASP A 85 -9.70 -14.73 -4.07
C ASP A 85 -10.94 -13.84 -4.16
N LEU A 86 -10.83 -12.68 -4.81
CA LEU A 86 -11.91 -11.71 -5.05
C LEU A 86 -12.47 -11.80 -6.48
N GLY A 87 -12.09 -12.84 -7.23
CA GLY A 87 -12.55 -13.05 -8.60
C GLY A 87 -11.81 -12.24 -9.67
N LEU A 88 -10.71 -11.57 -9.29
CA LEU A 88 -9.84 -10.87 -10.25
C LEU A 88 -8.72 -11.81 -10.71
N ASN A 89 -8.69 -12.14 -12.01
CA ASN A 89 -7.65 -12.99 -12.59
C ASN A 89 -6.33 -12.20 -12.77
N GLN A 90 -5.72 -11.79 -11.67
CA GLN A 90 -4.46 -11.05 -11.62
C GLN A 90 -3.49 -11.73 -10.64
N ALA A 91 -2.20 -11.46 -10.81
CA ALA A 91 -1.17 -11.92 -9.89
C ALA A 91 -1.12 -11.03 -8.65
N GLY A 92 -0.85 -11.63 -7.48
CA GLY A 92 -0.60 -10.88 -6.25
C GLY A 92 0.71 -10.08 -6.31
N LEU A 93 0.86 -9.11 -5.40
CA LEU A 93 2.03 -8.25 -5.33
C LEU A 93 3.36 -9.02 -5.24
N ALA A 94 3.43 -10.05 -4.39
CA ALA A 94 4.65 -10.86 -4.21
C ALA A 94 5.07 -11.58 -5.52
N GLU A 95 4.10 -12.13 -6.25
CA GLU A 95 4.36 -12.79 -7.53
C GLU A 95 4.81 -11.79 -8.60
N CYS A 96 4.19 -10.61 -8.65
CA CYS A 96 4.61 -9.53 -9.55
C CYS A 96 6.06 -9.12 -9.32
N ILE A 97 6.49 -8.99 -8.05
CA ILE A 97 7.88 -8.66 -7.70
C ILE A 97 8.83 -9.77 -8.15
N VAL A 98 8.50 -11.03 -7.90
CA VAL A 98 9.35 -12.16 -8.31
C VAL A 98 9.48 -12.23 -9.83
N ARG A 99 8.39 -12.02 -10.57
CA ARG A 99 8.41 -11.98 -12.04
C ARG A 99 9.27 -10.81 -12.56
N ALA A 100 9.16 -9.64 -11.95
CA ALA A 100 9.96 -8.46 -12.32
C ALA A 100 11.46 -8.65 -12.06
N ILE A 101 11.82 -9.26 -10.92
CA ILE A 101 13.24 -9.56 -10.62
C ILE A 101 13.74 -10.71 -11.51
N SER A 102 12.90 -11.68 -11.84
CA SER A 102 13.25 -12.79 -12.73
C SER A 102 13.49 -12.37 -14.17
N SER A 103 12.89 -11.27 -14.62
CA SER A 103 13.15 -10.71 -15.96
C SER A 103 14.48 -9.95 -16.04
N CYS A 104 15.09 -9.63 -14.89
CA CYS A 104 16.41 -9.03 -14.80
C CYS A 104 17.53 -10.09 -14.86
N HIS A 105 18.73 -9.65 -15.24
CA HIS A 105 19.90 -10.52 -15.31
C HIS A 105 20.19 -11.22 -13.97
N SER A 106 20.51 -12.52 -14.01
CA SER A 106 20.65 -13.39 -12.83
C SER A 106 21.65 -12.86 -11.78
N HIS A 107 22.70 -12.17 -12.23
CA HIS A 107 23.70 -11.55 -11.35
C HIS A 107 23.14 -10.40 -10.49
N LEU A 108 22.11 -9.69 -10.96
CA LEU A 108 21.50 -8.57 -10.24
C LEU A 108 20.42 -9.03 -9.26
N GLN A 109 19.84 -10.21 -9.46
CA GLN A 109 18.72 -10.71 -8.64
C GLN A 109 19.01 -10.69 -7.12
N PRO A 110 20.18 -11.14 -6.62
CA PRO A 110 20.46 -11.09 -5.18
C PRO A 110 20.46 -9.66 -4.63
N LEU A 111 21.02 -8.71 -5.39
CA LEU A 111 21.09 -7.29 -5.01
C LEU A 111 19.69 -6.66 -4.98
N LEU A 112 18.83 -7.03 -5.94
CA LEU A 112 17.47 -6.53 -6.03
C LEU A 112 16.60 -7.03 -4.86
N TYR A 113 16.75 -8.30 -4.45
CA TYR A 113 16.04 -8.84 -3.28
C TYR A 113 16.51 -8.23 -1.95
N GLU A 114 17.77 -7.78 -1.86
CA GLU A 114 18.28 -7.07 -0.69
C GLU A 114 17.87 -5.59 -0.65
N SER A 115 17.36 -5.05 -1.76
CA SER A 115 17.11 -3.60 -1.93
C SER A 115 15.66 -3.30 -2.33
N ILE A 116 14.68 -3.92 -1.67
CA ILE A 116 13.26 -3.61 -1.89
C ILE A 116 12.88 -2.41 -1.01
N ILE A 117 12.47 -1.31 -1.63
CA ILE A 117 12.08 -0.07 -0.95
C ILE A 117 10.58 0.16 -1.13
N LEU A 118 9.88 0.38 -0.02
CA LEU A 118 8.45 0.69 -0.01
C LEU A 118 8.22 2.19 -0.03
N THR A 119 7.44 2.66 -1.01
CA THR A 119 7.12 4.07 -1.23
C THR A 119 5.66 4.23 -1.68
N GLY A 120 5.06 5.39 -1.41
CA GLY A 120 3.66 5.71 -1.69
C GLY A 120 2.70 5.53 -0.51
N GLY A 121 1.50 6.12 -0.61
CA GLY A 121 0.51 6.12 0.48
C GLY A 121 -0.04 4.73 0.82
N THR A 122 -0.16 3.83 -0.16
CA THR A 122 -0.69 2.48 0.06
C THR A 122 0.21 1.62 0.97
N THR A 123 1.51 1.90 1.02
CA THR A 123 2.42 1.14 1.91
C THR A 123 2.27 1.52 3.38
N LEU A 124 1.47 2.56 3.69
CA LEU A 124 1.17 2.98 5.06
C LEU A 124 0.18 2.07 5.77
N PHE A 125 -0.47 1.14 5.07
CA PHE A 125 -1.34 0.18 5.75
C PHE A 125 -0.56 -0.58 6.82
N PRO A 126 -1.10 -0.70 8.05
CA PRO A 126 -0.47 -1.49 9.10
C PRO A 126 -0.19 -2.92 8.63
N HIS A 127 0.98 -3.44 9.00
CA HIS A 127 1.50 -4.78 8.64
C HIS A 127 1.80 -5.00 7.15
N PHE A 128 1.73 -3.99 6.29
CA PHE A 128 1.99 -4.15 4.86
C PHE A 128 3.37 -4.76 4.56
N ALA A 129 4.44 -4.21 5.17
CA ALA A 129 5.80 -4.70 4.97
C ALA A 129 5.99 -6.14 5.47
N GLN A 130 5.43 -6.44 6.65
CA GLN A 130 5.51 -7.77 7.27
C GLN A 130 4.78 -8.82 6.42
N ARG A 131 3.56 -8.50 5.94
CA ARG A 131 2.82 -9.39 5.05
C ARG A 131 3.57 -9.63 3.74
N LEU A 132 4.13 -8.58 3.16
CA LEU A 132 4.90 -8.69 1.92
C LEU A 132 6.14 -9.57 2.09
N GLU A 133 6.85 -9.44 3.20
CA GLU A 133 8.00 -10.30 3.53
C GLU A 133 7.57 -11.77 3.67
N MET A 134 6.47 -12.01 4.37
CA MET A 134 5.91 -13.36 4.56
C MET A 134 5.52 -14.01 3.24
N ASP A 135 4.89 -13.27 2.33
CA ASP A 135 4.46 -13.77 1.03
C ASP A 135 5.65 -13.93 0.05
N LEU A 136 6.68 -13.08 0.14
CA LEU A 136 7.88 -13.17 -0.71
C LEU A 136 8.84 -14.27 -0.27
N ARG A 137 9.04 -14.46 1.03
CA ARG A 137 10.04 -15.41 1.55
C ARG A 137 9.97 -16.81 0.93
N PRO A 138 8.80 -17.46 0.78
CA PRO A 138 8.71 -18.79 0.18
C PRO A 138 9.00 -18.80 -1.33
N LEU A 139 8.86 -17.66 -2.01
CA LEU A 139 9.11 -17.54 -3.46
C LEU A 139 10.58 -17.24 -3.78
N VAL A 140 11.33 -16.68 -2.82
CA VAL A 140 12.72 -16.28 -3.00
C VAL A 140 13.67 -17.41 -2.59
N PRO A 141 14.68 -17.76 -3.43
CA PRO A 141 15.68 -18.76 -3.07
C PRO A 141 16.32 -18.48 -1.70
N TYR A 142 16.46 -19.53 -0.87
CA TYR A 142 16.91 -19.38 0.52
C TYR A 142 18.27 -18.68 0.68
N LYS A 143 19.14 -18.82 -0.33
CA LYS A 143 20.48 -18.22 -0.44
C LYS A 143 20.46 -16.69 -0.59
N TYR A 144 19.37 -16.11 -1.07
CA TYR A 144 19.26 -14.67 -1.25
C TYR A 144 18.73 -14.04 0.03
N ARG A 145 19.36 -12.94 0.43
CA ARG A 145 18.91 -12.13 1.55
C ARG A 145 17.74 -11.27 1.08
N LEU A 146 16.58 -11.49 1.68
CA LEU A 146 15.41 -10.64 1.47
C LEU A 146 15.47 -9.48 2.47
N LYS A 147 15.40 -8.25 1.98
CA LYS A 147 15.30 -7.07 2.84
C LYS A 147 14.32 -6.07 2.24
N ILE A 148 13.29 -5.77 3.02
CA ILE A 148 12.26 -4.80 2.69
C ILE A 148 12.47 -3.60 3.61
N THR A 149 12.67 -2.42 3.02
CA THR A 149 12.92 -1.18 3.74
C THR A 149 11.74 -0.23 3.54
N THR A 150 11.10 0.16 4.63
CA THR A 150 10.09 1.22 4.65
C THR A 150 10.77 2.58 4.80
N GLN A 151 10.37 3.55 3.98
CA GLN A 151 10.79 4.94 4.18
C GLN A 151 10.10 5.54 5.41
N GLU A 152 10.75 6.53 6.07
CA GLU A 152 10.13 7.26 7.18
C GLU A 152 8.86 8.01 6.76
N ASP A 153 8.89 8.58 5.55
CA ASP A 153 7.77 9.28 4.93
C ASP A 153 7.58 8.77 3.49
N PRO A 154 6.82 7.67 3.31
CA PRO A 154 6.58 7.07 2.00
C PRO A 154 5.82 7.99 1.03
N ILE A 155 5.03 8.95 1.53
CA ILE A 155 4.24 9.87 0.68
C ILE A 155 5.18 10.89 0.03
N LEU A 156 6.06 11.50 0.83
CA LEU A 156 7.02 12.49 0.33
C LEU A 156 8.31 11.88 -0.22
N GLY A 157 8.50 10.56 -0.11
CA GLY A 157 9.74 9.87 -0.49
C GLY A 157 10.23 10.20 -1.90
N VAL A 158 9.34 10.14 -2.90
CA VAL A 158 9.66 10.47 -4.30
C VAL A 158 10.02 11.94 -4.46
N TRP A 159 9.26 12.83 -3.82
CA TRP A 159 9.51 14.28 -3.88
C TRP A 159 10.83 14.67 -3.21
N ARG A 160 11.14 14.10 -2.05
CA ARG A 160 12.40 14.31 -1.34
C ARG A 160 13.60 13.85 -2.19
N GLY A 161 13.48 12.69 -2.84
CA GLY A 161 14.50 12.21 -3.78
C GLY A 161 14.73 13.17 -4.95
N GLY A 162 13.65 13.69 -5.54
CA GLY A 162 13.72 14.71 -6.59
C GLY A 162 14.35 16.02 -6.12
N SER A 163 13.96 16.51 -4.94
CA SER A 163 14.54 17.73 -4.35
C SER A 163 16.03 17.59 -4.07
N LEU A 164 16.46 16.42 -3.60
CA LEU A 164 17.87 16.12 -3.37
C LEU A 164 18.66 16.08 -4.67
N LEU A 165 18.11 15.41 -5.71
CA LEU A 165 18.72 15.35 -7.03
C LEU A 165 18.85 16.74 -7.66
N ALA A 166 17.81 17.57 -7.54
CA ALA A 166 17.80 18.94 -8.05
C ALA A 166 18.79 19.87 -7.34
N SER A 167 19.17 19.55 -6.10
CA SER A 167 20.16 20.30 -5.32
C SER A 167 21.59 19.83 -5.58
N SER A 168 21.78 18.77 -6.37
CA SER A 168 23.11 18.25 -6.71
C SER A 168 23.85 19.20 -7.66
N PRO A 169 25.17 19.41 -7.50
CA PRO A 169 25.96 20.23 -8.43
C PRO A 169 25.95 19.71 -9.87
N ASP A 170 25.72 18.41 -10.06
CA ASP A 170 25.66 17.77 -11.37
C ASP A 170 24.29 17.92 -12.05
N PHE A 171 23.28 18.51 -11.38
CA PHE A 171 21.91 18.56 -11.88
C PHE A 171 21.81 19.30 -13.22
N ASP A 172 22.50 20.43 -13.36
CA ASP A 172 22.52 21.21 -14.59
C ASP A 172 23.07 20.42 -15.78
N ALA A 173 24.08 19.57 -15.54
CA ALA A 173 24.64 18.70 -16.56
C ALA A 173 23.69 17.56 -16.94
N MET A 174 22.81 17.12 -16.04
CA MET A 174 21.82 16.08 -16.31
C MET A 174 20.61 16.59 -17.10
N CYS A 175 20.31 17.88 -17.00
CA CYS A 175 19.15 18.49 -17.64
C CYS A 175 19.30 18.64 -19.16
N VAL A 176 18.16 18.68 -19.86
CA VAL A 176 18.10 19.06 -21.27
C VAL A 176 17.76 20.55 -21.33
N THR A 177 18.64 21.35 -21.93
CA THR A 177 18.42 22.79 -22.02
C THR A 177 17.41 23.14 -23.12
N LYS A 178 16.85 24.34 -23.05
CA LYS A 178 15.94 24.86 -24.08
C LYS A 178 16.61 24.87 -25.47
N ALA A 179 17.87 25.29 -25.55
CA ALA A 179 18.61 25.33 -26.81
C ALA A 179 18.77 23.94 -27.42
N GLU A 180 19.15 22.93 -26.61
CA GLU A 180 19.25 21.55 -27.09
C GLU A 180 17.91 20.99 -27.58
N TYR A 181 16.80 21.39 -26.94
CA TYR A 181 15.46 21.01 -27.37
C TYR A 181 15.03 21.71 -28.66
N GLU A 182 15.38 22.98 -28.86
CA GLU A 182 15.05 23.70 -30.10
C GLU A 182 15.81 23.13 -31.32
N GLU A 183 17.03 22.63 -31.13
CA GLU A 183 17.83 22.03 -32.20
C GLU A 183 17.41 20.60 -32.57
N LEU A 184 17.14 19.76 -31.56
CA LEU A 184 16.96 18.31 -31.74
C LEU A 184 15.52 17.85 -31.44
N GLY A 185 14.68 18.74 -30.95
CA GLY A 185 13.30 18.48 -30.58
C GLY A 185 13.16 17.42 -29.47
N SER A 186 12.01 16.75 -29.47
CA SER A 186 11.68 15.69 -28.51
C SER A 186 12.62 14.47 -28.56
N ALA A 187 13.43 14.32 -29.61
CA ALA A 187 14.41 13.24 -29.70
C ALA A 187 15.54 13.40 -28.67
N ARG A 188 15.90 14.64 -28.31
CA ARG A 188 16.89 14.91 -27.26
C ARG A 188 16.44 14.42 -25.89
N CYS A 189 15.21 14.74 -25.51
CA CYS A 189 14.62 14.27 -24.25
C CYS A 189 14.52 12.75 -24.20
N ARG A 190 14.10 12.12 -25.31
CA ARG A 190 14.08 10.66 -25.42
C ARG A 190 15.46 10.07 -25.20
N LYS A 191 16.46 10.47 -25.99
CA LYS A 191 17.84 9.96 -25.86
C LYS A 191 18.47 10.18 -24.48
N ARG A 192 18.08 11.24 -23.76
CA ARG A 192 18.66 11.58 -22.46
C ARG A 192 18.00 10.82 -21.30
N PHE A 193 16.68 10.68 -21.30
CA PHE A 193 15.91 10.18 -20.15
C PHE A 193 15.27 8.81 -20.39
N PHE A 194 15.20 8.34 -21.64
CA PHE A 194 14.59 7.08 -22.01
C PHE A 194 15.60 6.27 -22.84
N HIS A 195 15.66 4.96 -22.59
CA HIS A 195 16.48 4.06 -23.41
C HIS A 195 15.82 3.83 -24.78
#